data_AF-A0A8E2B3W8-F1
#
_entry.id   AF-A0A8E2B3W8-F1
#
_cell.length_a   1.000
_cell.length_b   1.000
_cell.length_c   1.000
_cell.angle_alpha   90.00
_cell.angle_beta   90.00
_cell.angle_gamma   90.00
#
_symmetry.space_group_name_H-M   'P 1'
#
loop_
_entity.id
_entity.type
_entity.pdbx_description
1 polymer ?
#
loop_
_entity_poly.entity_id
_entity_poly.type
_entity_poly.pdbx_seq_one_letter_code
_entity_poly.pdbx_strand_id
1 'polypeptide(L)'
;MSNGTDEIQLPAYLDLPPHLSAQKYFFVCTLTVAAWDTLVLTPRTWRLLRTKEWPPLKMMYHFLRLFMPMEFSVVGVAFFDTQWTLEKCNQFFLFEPICTAVLLAVCSAVHCIRIWAIYDKKRPMMYAMGALWAFQVVVTAICCGFYRVTPLQEGQGCIAEPKAAWVGIYWLSATILYTVTLVMAVKRSMRSLEVKRISYWKLMLRDGLNLYAAVWLVNMINMLFWFIITPTGPEDPIRTIVTSMTAVLTTSMTMRIILCVRGTLKRGGGFA
;
A
#
# COMPACT_ATOMS: atom_id res chain seq x y z
N MET A 1 41.92 -30.92 28.66
CA MET A 1 40.56 -30.96 28.09
C MET A 1 40.02 -29.54 28.08
N SER A 2 40.24 -28.81 26.99
CA SER A 2 39.66 -27.48 26.77
C SER A 2 38.51 -27.69 25.78
N ASN A 3 37.26 -27.66 26.27
CA ASN A 3 36.08 -27.58 25.41
C ASN A 3 35.95 -26.13 24.95
N GLY A 4 36.71 -25.77 23.91
CA GLY A 4 36.63 -24.47 23.25
C GLY A 4 35.84 -24.60 21.95
N THR A 5 34.52 -24.64 22.04
CA THR A 5 33.68 -24.14 20.94
C THR A 5 33.69 -22.63 21.08
N ASP A 6 34.71 -21.98 20.51
CA ASP A 6 34.66 -20.54 20.25
C ASP A 6 33.53 -20.32 19.24
N GLU A 7 32.32 -20.06 19.75
CA GLU A 7 31.24 -19.55 18.92
C GLU A 7 31.75 -18.26 18.29
N ILE A 8 31.88 -18.26 16.97
CA ILE A 8 32.23 -17.08 16.20
C ILE A 8 31.13 -16.05 16.47
N GLN A 9 31.39 -15.10 17.38
CA GLN A 9 30.49 -13.99 17.66
C GLN A 9 30.47 -13.08 16.42
N LEU A 10 29.44 -13.28 15.61
CA LEU A 10 29.16 -12.43 14.47
C LEU A 10 28.75 -11.03 14.98
N PRO A 11 29.15 -9.96 14.27
CA PRO A 11 28.61 -8.63 14.56
C PRO A 11 27.08 -8.64 14.47
N ALA A 12 26.40 -7.85 15.30
CA ALA A 12 24.92 -7.81 15.35
C ALA A 12 24.24 -7.52 13.99
N TYR A 13 24.92 -6.84 13.07
CA TYR A 13 24.44 -6.58 11.71
C TYR A 13 24.52 -7.81 10.77
N LEU A 14 25.31 -8.82 11.12
CA LEU A 14 25.46 -10.11 10.43
C LEU A 14 24.69 -11.23 11.14
N ASP A 15 24.53 -11.14 12.46
CA ASP A 15 23.74 -12.07 13.27
C ASP A 15 22.25 -11.67 13.27
N LEU A 16 21.61 -11.85 12.12
CA LEU A 16 20.21 -11.54 11.92
C LEU A 16 19.34 -12.77 12.17
N PRO A 17 18.33 -12.70 13.07
CA PRO A 17 17.41 -13.80 13.23
C PRO A 17 16.62 -14.06 11.93
N PRO A 18 16.13 -15.30 11.70
CA PRO A 18 15.50 -15.69 10.45
C PRO A 18 14.29 -14.83 10.04
N HIS A 19 13.51 -14.33 11.01
CA HIS A 19 12.36 -13.46 10.73
C HIS A 19 12.79 -12.08 10.22
N LEU A 20 13.89 -11.53 10.75
CA LEU A 20 14.39 -10.20 10.40
C LEU A 20 15.09 -10.22 9.04
N SER A 21 15.84 -11.28 8.76
CA SER A 21 16.43 -11.50 7.43
C SER A 21 15.33 -11.68 6.37
N ALA A 22 14.29 -12.48 6.65
CA ALA A 22 13.15 -12.62 5.76
C ALA A 22 12.48 -11.27 5.45
N GLN A 23 12.32 -10.41 6.44
CA GLN A 23 11.77 -9.07 6.24
C GLN A 23 12.67 -8.17 5.38
N LYS A 24 13.98 -8.20 5.60
CA LYS A 24 14.96 -7.51 4.74
C LYS A 24 14.87 -7.97 3.30
N TYR A 25 14.84 -9.27 3.03
CA TYR A 25 14.70 -9.79 1.67
C TYR A 25 13.37 -9.39 1.02
N PHE A 26 12.28 -9.45 1.79
CA PHE A 26 10.96 -9.07 1.29
C PHE A 26 10.87 -7.56 1.00
N PHE A 27 11.55 -6.73 1.78
CA PHE A 27 11.67 -5.30 1.53
C PHE A 27 12.50 -5.01 0.27
N VAL A 28 13.63 -5.71 0.06
CA VAL A 28 14.38 -5.61 -1.21
C VAL A 28 13.51 -5.99 -2.40
N CYS A 29 12.74 -7.08 -2.30
CA CYS A 29 11.79 -7.46 -3.34
C CYS A 29 10.77 -6.34 -3.60
N THR A 30 10.24 -5.73 -2.54
CA THR A 30 9.32 -4.58 -2.62
C THR A 30 9.96 -3.40 -3.37
N LEU A 31 11.20 -3.04 -3.07
CA LEU A 31 11.95 -1.99 -3.77
C LEU A 31 12.16 -2.32 -5.25
N THR A 32 12.47 -3.57 -5.59
CA THR A 32 12.64 -3.98 -7.00
C THR A 32 11.33 -3.86 -7.78
N VAL A 33 10.20 -4.25 -7.19
CA VAL A 33 8.86 -4.09 -7.79
C VAL A 33 8.53 -2.60 -7.96
N ALA A 34 8.78 -1.78 -6.93
CA ALA A 34 8.57 -0.34 -6.98
C ALA A 34 9.40 0.34 -8.07
N ALA A 35 10.68 -0.03 -8.21
CA ALA A 35 11.57 0.47 -9.25
C ALA A 35 11.10 0.04 -10.64
N TRP A 36 10.74 -1.24 -10.81
CA TRP A 36 10.21 -1.76 -12.06
C TRP A 36 8.93 -1.04 -12.50
N ASP A 37 7.96 -0.89 -11.60
CA ASP A 37 6.72 -0.17 -11.90
C ASP A 37 6.97 1.31 -12.19
N THR A 38 7.95 1.89 -11.52
CA THR A 38 8.42 3.23 -11.86
C THR A 38 8.88 3.25 -13.33
N LEU A 39 9.82 2.41 -13.73
CA LEU A 39 10.32 2.39 -15.11
C LEU A 39 9.21 2.13 -16.15
N VAL A 40 8.41 1.08 -15.97
CA VAL A 40 7.38 0.64 -16.94
C VAL A 40 6.29 1.68 -17.17
N LEU A 41 5.87 2.40 -16.13
CA LEU A 41 4.79 3.40 -16.26
C LEU A 41 5.29 4.72 -16.87
N THR A 42 6.61 4.95 -16.97
CA THR A 42 7.20 6.21 -17.46
C THR A 42 6.67 6.68 -18.82
N PRO A 43 6.57 5.83 -19.87
CA PRO A 43 6.08 6.28 -21.18
C PRO A 43 4.59 6.69 -21.15
N ARG A 44 3.79 6.09 -20.27
CA ARG A 44 2.38 6.46 -20.09
C ARG A 44 2.26 7.74 -19.26
N THR A 45 3.07 7.89 -18.22
CA THR A 45 3.20 9.13 -17.44
C THR A 45 3.56 10.31 -18.32
N TRP A 46 4.52 10.15 -19.23
CA TRP A 46 4.95 11.20 -20.14
C TRP A 46 3.81 11.66 -21.06
N ARG A 47 3.03 10.72 -21.60
CA ARG A 47 1.83 11.04 -22.39
C ARG A 47 0.76 11.76 -21.56
N LEU A 48 0.54 11.32 -20.32
CA LEU A 48 -0.41 11.97 -19.40
C LEU A 48 0.04 13.40 -19.05
N LEU A 49 1.34 13.62 -18.83
CA LEU A 49 1.88 14.93 -18.49
C LEU A 49 1.63 15.96 -19.60
N ARG A 50 1.79 15.56 -20.87
CA ARG A 50 1.55 16.41 -22.05
C ARG A 50 0.11 16.86 -22.25
N THR A 51 -0.86 16.27 -21.56
CA THR A 51 -2.25 16.74 -21.62
C THR A 51 -2.38 18.12 -20.97
N LYS A 52 -3.06 19.08 -21.60
CA LYS A 52 -3.19 20.46 -21.08
C LYS A 52 -4.00 20.54 -19.78
N GLU A 53 -4.98 19.65 -19.60
CA GLU A 53 -5.87 19.69 -18.44
C GLU A 53 -5.19 19.09 -17.19
N TRP A 54 -5.50 19.65 -16.01
CA TRP A 54 -5.07 19.17 -14.69
C TRP A 54 -6.25 18.73 -13.82
N PRO A 55 -6.92 17.62 -14.16
CA PRO A 55 -7.97 17.06 -13.32
C PRO A 55 -7.41 16.49 -12.01
N PRO A 56 -8.21 16.37 -10.94
CA PRO A 56 -7.75 15.85 -9.64
C PRO A 56 -7.04 14.49 -9.71
N LEU A 57 -7.52 13.59 -10.56
CA LEU A 57 -6.90 12.28 -10.79
C LEU A 57 -5.47 12.37 -11.35
N LYS A 58 -5.17 13.39 -12.18
CA LYS A 58 -3.82 13.61 -12.72
C LYS A 58 -2.88 14.10 -11.62
N MET A 59 -3.34 15.00 -10.75
CA MET A 59 -2.54 15.46 -9.61
C MET A 59 -2.22 14.31 -8.65
N MET A 60 -3.24 13.52 -8.29
CA MET A 60 -3.06 12.33 -7.45
C MET A 60 -2.13 11.29 -8.08
N TYR A 61 -2.21 11.09 -9.40
CA TYR A 61 -1.30 10.20 -10.12
C TYR A 61 0.17 10.65 -9.98
N HIS A 62 0.46 11.93 -10.24
CA HIS A 62 1.82 12.44 -10.13
C HIS A 62 2.33 12.47 -8.70
N PHE A 63 1.45 12.76 -7.72
CA PHE A 63 1.77 12.64 -6.30
C PHE A 63 2.18 11.21 -5.96
N LEU A 64 1.32 10.21 -6.22
CA LEU A 64 1.62 8.80 -5.92
C LEU A 64 2.90 8.32 -6.61
N ARG A 65 3.12 8.79 -7.85
CA ARG A 65 4.27 8.43 -8.66
C ARG A 65 5.60 8.91 -8.08
N LEU A 66 5.63 10.09 -7.49
CA LEU A 66 6.84 10.66 -6.90
C LEU A 66 6.98 10.25 -5.44
N PHE A 67 5.87 10.30 -4.70
CA PHE A 67 5.85 10.07 -3.26
C PHE A 67 6.20 8.62 -2.91
N MET A 68 5.69 7.63 -3.64
CA MET A 68 5.98 6.22 -3.38
C MET A 68 7.49 5.91 -3.44
N PRO A 69 8.22 6.19 -4.54
CA PRO A 69 9.66 5.91 -4.57
C PRO A 69 10.45 6.71 -3.52
N MET A 70 10.06 7.96 -3.23
CA MET A 70 10.73 8.78 -2.22
C MET A 70 10.58 8.17 -0.82
N GLU A 71 9.36 7.84 -0.41
CA GLU A 71 9.07 7.18 0.88
C GLU A 71 9.89 5.90 1.04
N PHE A 72 9.78 4.97 0.09
CA PHE A 72 10.45 3.67 0.19
C PHE A 72 11.97 3.76 0.10
N SER A 73 12.52 4.78 -0.56
CA SER A 73 13.97 5.01 -0.56
C SER A 73 14.46 5.47 0.81
N VAL A 74 13.74 6.41 1.46
CA VAL A 74 14.12 6.90 2.80
C VAL A 74 13.97 5.78 3.83
N VAL A 75 12.86 5.04 3.80
CA VAL A 75 12.65 3.88 4.68
C VAL A 75 13.73 2.81 4.41
N GLY A 76 14.08 2.55 3.14
CA GLY A 76 15.14 1.62 2.79
C GLY A 76 16.49 2.00 3.39
N VAL A 77 16.86 3.27 3.37
CA VAL A 77 18.09 3.74 4.03
C VAL A 77 18.02 3.47 5.54
N ALA A 78 16.93 3.85 6.21
CA ALA A 78 16.77 3.60 7.64
C ALA A 78 16.76 2.10 8.02
N PHE A 79 16.36 1.23 7.09
CA PHE A 79 16.27 -0.20 7.30
C PHE A 79 17.60 -0.94 7.10
N PHE A 80 18.44 -0.47 6.17
CA PHE A 80 19.71 -1.12 5.81
C PHE A 80 20.96 -0.41 6.35
N ASP A 81 20.84 0.79 6.89
CA ASP A 81 21.98 1.50 7.46
C ASP A 81 22.46 0.83 8.76
N THR A 82 23.72 0.41 8.76
CA THR A 82 24.39 -0.24 9.89
C THR A 82 24.87 0.75 10.94
N GLN A 83 24.88 2.06 10.64
CA GLN A 83 25.26 3.13 11.57
C GLN A 83 24.05 3.80 12.24
N TRP A 84 22.86 3.23 12.07
CA TRP A 84 21.64 3.79 12.65
C TRP A 84 21.56 3.48 14.15
N THR A 85 21.58 4.53 14.97
CA THR A 85 21.43 4.41 16.43
C THR A 85 19.97 4.30 16.85
N LEU A 86 19.70 3.70 18.01
CA LEU A 86 18.35 3.56 18.55
C LEU A 86 17.69 4.93 18.83
N GLU A 87 18.48 5.94 19.21
CA GLU A 87 17.99 7.31 19.44
C GLU A 87 17.46 7.95 18.15
N LYS A 88 18.19 7.80 17.03
CA LYS A 88 17.71 8.26 15.72
C LYS A 88 16.45 7.50 15.30
N CYS A 89 16.38 6.20 15.57
CA CYS A 89 15.19 5.39 15.28
C CYS A 89 13.96 5.88 16.07
N ASN A 90 14.12 6.25 17.35
CA ASN A 90 13.02 6.80 18.17
C ASN A 90 12.45 8.12 17.62
N GLN A 91 13.20 8.88 16.84
CA GLN A 91 12.67 10.08 16.18
C GLN A 91 12.06 9.77 14.80
N PHE A 92 12.51 8.70 14.15
CA PHE A 92 12.17 8.39 12.76
C PHE A 92 11.08 7.32 12.58
N PHE A 93 10.81 6.47 13.58
CA PHE A 93 9.94 5.30 13.41
C PHE A 93 8.50 5.60 12.95
N LEU A 94 7.97 6.80 13.23
CA LEU A 94 6.65 7.20 12.78
C LEU A 94 6.60 7.60 11.29
N PHE A 95 7.75 7.81 10.65
CA PHE A 95 7.82 8.25 9.26
C PHE A 95 7.15 7.25 8.32
N GLU A 96 7.54 5.97 8.38
CA GLU A 96 6.97 4.91 7.55
C GLU A 96 5.43 4.81 7.68
N PRO A 97 4.84 4.60 8.87
CA PRO A 97 3.40 4.44 8.98
C PRO A 97 2.63 5.71 8.60
N ILE A 98 3.16 6.91 8.85
CA ILE A 98 2.52 8.17 8.44
C ILE A 98 2.53 8.32 6.92
N CYS A 99 3.67 8.12 6.27
CA CYS A 99 3.78 8.21 4.82
C CYS A 99 2.89 7.17 4.14
N THR A 100 2.90 5.93 4.62
CA THR A 100 2.03 4.87 4.10
C THR A 100 0.55 5.21 4.31
N ALA A 101 0.17 5.83 5.43
CA ALA A 101 -1.21 6.27 5.66
C ALA A 101 -1.64 7.33 4.64
N VAL A 102 -0.77 8.30 4.34
CA VAL A 102 -1.00 9.32 3.29
C VAL A 102 -1.14 8.66 1.91
N LEU A 103 -0.25 7.72 1.60
CA LEU A 103 -0.25 6.96 0.34
C LEU A 103 -1.59 6.22 0.16
N LEU A 104 -2.02 5.47 1.17
CA LEU A 104 -3.29 4.75 1.19
C LEU A 104 -4.50 5.69 1.11
N ALA A 105 -4.46 6.82 1.83
CA ALA A 105 -5.54 7.82 1.78
C ALA A 105 -5.74 8.37 0.36
N VAL A 106 -4.65 8.67 -0.35
CA VAL A 106 -4.72 9.12 -1.75
C VAL A 106 -5.19 8.00 -2.66
N CYS A 107 -4.71 6.76 -2.48
CA CYS A 107 -5.18 5.62 -3.26
C CYS A 107 -6.69 5.37 -3.09
N SER A 108 -7.16 5.42 -1.85
CA SER A 108 -8.59 5.28 -1.53
C SER A 108 -9.43 6.43 -2.08
N ALA A 109 -8.91 7.66 -2.07
CA ALA A 109 -9.60 8.80 -2.69
C ALA A 109 -9.78 8.60 -4.21
N VAL A 110 -8.75 8.08 -4.90
CA VAL A 110 -8.84 7.72 -6.33
C VAL A 110 -9.94 6.69 -6.56
N HIS A 111 -10.01 5.63 -5.74
CA HIS A 111 -11.06 4.63 -5.84
C HIS A 111 -12.45 5.24 -5.64
N CYS A 112 -12.63 6.11 -4.65
CA CYS A 112 -13.89 6.81 -4.39
C CYS A 112 -14.33 7.68 -5.58
N ILE A 113 -13.42 8.48 -6.14
CA ILE A 113 -13.69 9.34 -7.31
C ILE A 113 -14.10 8.48 -8.51
N ARG A 114 -13.42 7.35 -8.74
CA ARG A 114 -13.72 6.45 -9.85
C ARG A 114 -15.09 5.81 -9.69
N ILE A 115 -15.43 5.26 -8.52
CA ILE A 115 -16.75 4.68 -8.26
C ILE A 115 -17.86 5.74 -8.40
N TRP A 116 -17.63 6.95 -7.90
CA TRP A 116 -18.57 8.05 -8.07
C TRP A 116 -18.80 8.41 -9.54
N ALA A 117 -17.75 8.42 -10.36
CA ALA A 117 -17.85 8.64 -11.81
C ALA A 117 -18.60 7.50 -12.53
N ILE A 118 -18.38 6.25 -12.12
CA ILE A 118 -19.01 5.05 -12.70
C ILE A 118 -20.53 4.99 -12.45
N TYR A 119 -20.99 5.57 -11.33
CA TYR A 119 -22.40 5.62 -10.92
C TYR A 119 -23.09 6.94 -11.33
N ASP A 120 -22.67 7.54 -12.44
CA ASP A 120 -23.23 8.78 -13.02
C ASP A 120 -23.31 9.94 -12.00
N LYS A 121 -22.33 10.02 -11.10
CA LYS A 121 -22.18 11.09 -10.11
C LYS A 121 -23.36 11.28 -9.15
N LYS A 122 -24.11 10.21 -8.85
CA LYS A 122 -25.21 10.27 -7.88
C LYS A 122 -24.70 10.73 -6.50
N ARG A 123 -25.32 11.79 -5.95
CA ARG A 123 -25.01 12.36 -4.62
C ARG A 123 -24.96 11.34 -3.46
N PRO A 124 -25.89 10.37 -3.33
CA PRO A 124 -25.80 9.40 -2.23
C PRO A 124 -24.51 8.56 -2.27
N MET A 125 -23.99 8.26 -3.47
CA MET A 125 -22.73 7.53 -3.61
C MET A 125 -21.54 8.33 -3.12
N MET A 126 -21.55 9.65 -3.34
CA MET A 126 -20.51 10.55 -2.86
C MET A 126 -20.47 10.59 -1.33
N TYR A 127 -21.63 10.71 -0.67
CA TYR A 127 -21.68 10.71 0.79
C TYR A 127 -21.27 9.36 1.38
N ALA A 128 -21.74 8.24 0.81
CA ALA A 128 -21.39 6.91 1.31
C ALA A 128 -19.88 6.61 1.16
N MET A 129 -19.32 6.81 -0.03
CA MET A 129 -17.88 6.59 -0.28
C MET A 129 -17.01 7.60 0.46
N GLY A 130 -17.44 8.86 0.55
CA GLY A 130 -16.75 9.91 1.28
C GLY A 130 -16.72 9.64 2.79
N ALA A 131 -17.81 9.14 3.37
CA ALA A 131 -17.85 8.74 4.78
C ALA A 131 -16.91 7.55 5.07
N LEU A 132 -16.90 6.54 4.20
CA LEU A 132 -15.97 5.41 4.32
C LEU A 132 -14.51 5.84 4.21
N TRP A 133 -14.21 6.77 3.31
CA TRP A 133 -12.87 7.32 3.16
C TRP A 133 -12.45 8.14 4.38
N ALA A 134 -13.32 9.02 4.88
CA ALA A 134 -13.06 9.80 6.09
C ALA A 134 -12.85 8.89 7.31
N PHE A 135 -13.68 7.85 7.45
CA PHE A 135 -13.51 6.83 8.47
C PHE A 135 -12.14 6.14 8.38
N GLN A 136 -11.73 5.71 7.19
CA GLN A 136 -10.40 5.13 6.98
C GLN A 136 -9.30 6.08 7.44
N VAL A 137 -9.30 7.34 6.97
CA VAL A 137 -8.25 8.32 7.29
C VAL A 137 -8.14 8.56 8.80
N VAL A 138 -9.28 8.72 9.49
CA VAL A 138 -9.31 8.93 10.94
C VAL A 138 -8.75 7.71 11.68
N VAL A 139 -9.20 6.51 11.31
CA VAL A 139 -8.74 5.27 11.93
C VAL A 139 -7.24 5.05 11.70
N THR A 140 -6.75 5.26 10.48
CA THR A 140 -5.31 5.12 10.19
C THR A 140 -4.48 6.14 10.97
N ALA A 141 -4.96 7.39 11.10
CA ALA A 141 -4.26 8.43 11.86
C ALA A 141 -4.15 8.10 13.35
N ILE A 142 -5.24 7.59 13.96
CA ILE A 142 -5.23 7.14 15.36
C ILE A 142 -4.25 5.98 15.53
N CYS A 143 -4.29 4.99 14.63
CA CYS A 143 -3.41 3.81 14.72
C CYS A 143 -1.92 4.17 14.61
N CYS A 144 -1.55 5.20 13.84
CA CYS A 144 -0.16 5.67 13.77
C CYS A 144 0.41 6.08 15.15
N GLY A 145 -0.42 6.60 16.05
CA GLY A 145 0.00 6.97 17.41
C GLY A 145 0.35 5.78 18.33
N PHE A 146 -0.01 4.56 17.93
CA PHE A 146 0.21 3.34 18.71
C PHE A 146 1.35 2.47 18.19
N TYR A 147 2.22 3.01 17.32
CA TYR A 147 3.47 2.35 16.96
C TYR A 147 4.55 2.60 18.04
N ARG A 148 5.54 1.71 18.08
CA ARG A 148 6.75 1.80 18.88
C ARG A 148 7.96 1.39 18.04
N VAL A 149 9.15 1.75 18.49
CA VAL A 149 10.39 1.19 17.96
C VAL A 149 10.52 -0.26 18.41
N THR A 150 10.95 -1.13 17.49
CA THR A 150 11.35 -2.50 17.80
C THR A 150 12.72 -2.47 18.51
N PRO A 151 12.92 -3.13 19.67
CA PRO A 151 14.16 -3.10 20.46
C PRO A 151 15.38 -3.82 19.81
N LEU A 152 15.66 -3.52 18.56
CA LEU A 152 16.76 -4.10 17.78
C LEU A 152 18.14 -3.66 18.30
N GLN A 153 19.14 -4.52 18.10
CA GLN A 153 20.53 -4.19 18.40
C GLN A 153 21.10 -3.18 17.41
N GLU A 154 22.15 -2.46 17.82
CA GLU A 154 22.82 -1.49 16.94
C GLU A 154 23.31 -2.17 15.65
N GLY A 155 23.03 -1.54 14.51
CA GLY A 155 23.36 -2.06 13.19
C GLY A 155 22.33 -3.01 12.56
N GLN A 156 21.24 -3.34 13.25
CA GLN A 156 20.16 -4.15 12.69
C GLN A 156 19.10 -3.33 11.92
N GLY A 157 19.15 -1.99 11.98
CA GLY A 157 18.27 -1.06 11.28
C GLY A 157 17.13 -0.53 12.16
N CYS A 158 16.24 0.29 11.58
CA CYS A 158 15.09 0.86 12.27
C CYS A 158 13.76 0.28 11.75
N ILE A 159 12.97 -0.31 12.63
CA ILE A 159 11.65 -0.90 12.30
C ILE A 159 10.59 -0.46 13.30
N ALA A 160 9.47 0.01 12.76
CA ALA A 160 8.29 0.34 13.56
C ALA A 160 7.41 -0.90 13.77
N GLU A 161 7.06 -1.18 15.03
CA GLU A 161 6.15 -2.27 15.41
C GLU A 161 4.89 -1.70 16.09
N PRO A 162 3.71 -2.28 15.89
CA PRO A 162 2.53 -1.97 16.69
C PRO A 162 2.72 -2.29 18.19
N LYS A 163 2.25 -1.41 19.08
CA LYS A 163 2.18 -1.68 20.54
C LYS A 163 1.18 -2.78 20.90
N ALA A 164 0.17 -3.01 20.06
CA ALA A 164 -0.91 -3.94 20.33
C ALA A 164 -1.49 -4.55 19.05
N ALA A 165 -2.06 -5.75 19.15
CA ALA A 165 -2.65 -6.46 18.01
C ALA A 165 -3.81 -5.69 17.34
N TRP A 166 -4.56 -4.90 18.11
CA TRP A 166 -5.68 -4.11 17.58
C TRP A 166 -5.24 -3.03 16.58
N VAL A 167 -3.96 -2.65 16.53
CA VAL A 167 -3.41 -1.75 15.51
C VAL A 167 -3.61 -2.31 14.10
N GLY A 168 -3.85 -3.62 13.95
CA GLY A 168 -4.30 -4.25 12.69
C GLY A 168 -5.60 -3.66 12.11
N ILE A 169 -6.40 -2.95 12.92
CA ILE A 169 -7.58 -2.18 12.45
C ILE A 169 -7.18 -1.13 11.40
N TYR A 170 -5.94 -0.65 11.42
CA TYR A 170 -5.35 0.19 10.37
C TYR A 170 -5.60 -0.42 8.98
N TRP A 171 -5.23 -1.68 8.78
CA TRP A 171 -5.36 -2.38 7.49
C TRP A 171 -6.78 -2.90 7.24
N LEU A 172 -7.53 -3.22 8.30
CA LEU A 172 -8.94 -3.56 8.19
C LEU A 172 -9.75 -2.42 7.58
N SER A 173 -9.53 -1.18 8.04
CA SER A 173 -10.24 0.00 7.54
C SER A 173 -10.04 0.21 6.04
N ALA A 174 -8.80 0.09 5.56
CA ALA A 174 -8.47 0.16 4.13
C ALA A 174 -9.09 -1.01 3.35
N THR A 175 -9.02 -2.23 3.90
CA THR A 175 -9.59 -3.43 3.28
C THR A 175 -11.11 -3.34 3.12
N ILE A 176 -11.83 -2.78 4.10
CA ILE A 176 -13.28 -2.54 4.00
C ILE A 176 -13.57 -1.60 2.83
N LEU A 177 -12.86 -0.48 2.73
CA LEU A 177 -13.04 0.46 1.62
C LEU A 177 -12.79 -0.22 0.27
N TYR A 178 -11.69 -0.95 0.13
CA TYR A 178 -11.39 -1.65 -1.12
C TYR A 178 -12.40 -2.76 -1.44
N THR A 179 -12.91 -3.46 -0.43
CA THR A 179 -13.99 -4.45 -0.58
C THR A 179 -15.25 -3.79 -1.14
N VAL A 180 -15.69 -2.67 -0.55
CA VAL A 180 -16.84 -1.92 -1.04
C VAL A 180 -16.61 -1.46 -2.48
N THR A 181 -15.43 -0.93 -2.80
CA THR A 181 -15.13 -0.48 -4.19
C THR A 181 -15.15 -1.63 -5.18
N LEU A 182 -14.64 -2.80 -4.81
CA LEU A 182 -14.66 -4.00 -5.64
C LEU A 182 -16.10 -4.49 -5.88
N VAL A 183 -16.89 -4.66 -4.81
CA VAL A 183 -18.29 -5.11 -4.91
C VAL A 183 -19.10 -4.17 -5.80
N MET A 184 -18.90 -2.86 -5.66
CA MET A 184 -19.59 -1.86 -6.48
C MET A 184 -19.15 -1.90 -7.94
N ALA A 185 -17.85 -2.08 -8.21
CA ALA A 185 -17.34 -2.27 -9.56
C ALA A 185 -17.90 -3.54 -10.20
N VAL A 186 -17.92 -4.68 -9.48
CA VAL A 186 -18.50 -5.95 -9.94
C VAL A 186 -19.99 -5.78 -10.26
N LYS A 187 -20.76 -5.21 -9.34
CA LYS A 187 -22.21 -5.03 -9.50
C LYS A 187 -22.55 -4.19 -10.73
N ARG A 188 -21.79 -3.12 -10.99
CA ARG A 188 -21.96 -2.32 -12.20
C ARG A 188 -21.57 -3.10 -13.45
N SER A 189 -20.48 -3.86 -13.40
CA SER A 189 -20.00 -4.66 -14.52
C SER A 189 -21.02 -5.75 -14.91
N MET A 190 -21.63 -6.43 -13.93
CA MET A 190 -22.72 -7.38 -14.15
C MET A 190 -23.94 -6.73 -14.82
N ARG A 191 -24.34 -5.52 -14.38
CA ARG A 191 -25.42 -4.78 -15.04
C ARG A 191 -25.09 -4.39 -16.48
N SER A 192 -23.81 -4.17 -16.80
CA SER A 192 -23.38 -3.90 -18.18
C SER A 192 -23.52 -5.14 -19.08
N LEU A 193 -23.29 -6.35 -18.53
CA LEU A 193 -23.50 -7.60 -19.26
C LEU A 193 -24.96 -7.85 -19.65
N GLU A 194 -25.90 -7.43 -18.81
CA GLU A 194 -27.34 -7.55 -19.10
C GLU A 194 -27.73 -6.70 -20.33
N VAL A 195 -27.10 -5.53 -20.50
CA VAL A 195 -27.35 -4.64 -21.64
C VAL A 195 -26.63 -5.11 -22.90
N LYS A 196 -25.41 -5.63 -22.76
CA LYS A 196 -24.62 -6.13 -23.89
C LYS A 196 -23.82 -7.37 -23.47
N ARG A 197 -24.22 -8.53 -23.98
CA ARG A 197 -23.51 -9.80 -23.74
C ARG A 197 -22.13 -9.77 -24.39
N ILE A 198 -21.10 -9.62 -23.56
CA ILE A 198 -19.69 -9.70 -23.93
C ILE A 198 -19.07 -10.84 -23.10
N SER A 199 -18.04 -11.50 -23.61
CA SER A 199 -17.27 -12.49 -22.84
C SER A 199 -16.73 -11.89 -21.52
N TYR A 200 -16.81 -12.65 -20.43
CA TYR A 200 -16.37 -12.24 -19.09
C TYR A 200 -14.92 -11.72 -19.05
N TRP A 201 -14.01 -12.34 -19.82
CA TRP A 201 -12.62 -11.90 -19.91
C TRP A 201 -12.46 -10.51 -20.54
N LYS A 202 -13.19 -10.27 -21.64
CA LYS A 202 -13.20 -8.95 -22.28
C LYS A 202 -13.84 -7.90 -21.39
N LEU A 203 -14.85 -8.27 -20.59
CA LEU A 203 -15.47 -7.40 -19.62
C LEU A 203 -14.51 -7.01 -18.49
N MET A 204 -13.83 -7.99 -17.87
CA MET A 204 -12.86 -7.73 -16.80
C MET A 204 -11.74 -6.79 -17.23
N LEU A 205 -11.20 -7.00 -18.44
CA LEU A 205 -10.13 -6.16 -19.00
C LEU A 205 -10.65 -4.79 -19.46
N ARG A 206 -11.88 -4.71 -19.96
CA ARG A 206 -12.52 -3.44 -20.34
C ARG A 206 -12.79 -2.57 -19.12
N ASP A 207 -13.28 -3.18 -18.05
CA ASP A 207 -13.74 -2.47 -16.86
C ASP A 207 -12.60 -2.30 -15.82
N GLY A 208 -11.39 -2.78 -16.10
CA GLY A 208 -10.25 -2.74 -15.18
C GLY A 208 -10.52 -3.46 -13.86
N LEU A 209 -11.48 -4.41 -13.84
CA LEU A 209 -11.92 -5.11 -12.64
C LEU A 209 -10.81 -5.96 -12.03
N ASN A 210 -9.90 -6.46 -12.88
CA ASN A 210 -8.68 -7.15 -12.46
C ASN A 210 -7.79 -6.28 -11.55
N LEU A 211 -7.71 -4.97 -11.79
CA LEU A 211 -6.92 -4.06 -10.97
C LEU A 211 -7.57 -3.84 -9.60
N TYR A 212 -8.91 -3.68 -9.55
CA TYR A 212 -9.64 -3.60 -8.28
C TYR A 212 -9.53 -4.89 -7.47
N ALA A 213 -9.63 -6.05 -8.14
CA ALA A 213 -9.46 -7.35 -7.49
C ALA A 213 -8.03 -7.54 -6.96
N ALA A 214 -7.01 -7.10 -7.70
CA ALA A 214 -5.62 -7.15 -7.26
C ALA A 214 -5.39 -6.30 -6.00
N VAL A 215 -5.88 -5.04 -5.98
CA VAL A 215 -5.80 -4.17 -4.79
C VAL A 215 -6.49 -4.81 -3.58
N TRP A 216 -7.70 -5.34 -3.77
CA TRP A 216 -8.42 -6.01 -2.69
C TRP A 216 -7.67 -7.23 -2.17
N LEU A 217 -7.15 -8.08 -3.06
CA LEU A 217 -6.45 -9.31 -2.70
C LEU A 217 -5.20 -9.03 -1.85
N VAL A 218 -4.36 -8.08 -2.28
CA VAL A 218 -3.13 -7.77 -1.52
C VAL A 218 -3.45 -7.19 -0.14
N ASN A 219 -4.47 -6.33 -0.03
CA ASN A 219 -4.88 -5.77 1.26
C ASN A 219 -5.53 -6.83 2.15
N MET A 220 -6.34 -7.73 1.58
CA MET A 220 -6.94 -8.85 2.30
C MET A 220 -5.88 -9.79 2.86
N ILE A 221 -4.90 -10.18 2.04
CA ILE A 221 -3.77 -11.03 2.49
C ILE A 221 -3.03 -10.35 3.63
N ASN A 222 -2.69 -9.07 3.50
CA ASN A 222 -2.00 -8.34 4.55
C ASN A 222 -2.81 -8.26 5.85
N MET A 223 -4.11 -7.94 5.76
CA MET A 223 -5.01 -7.90 6.91
C MET A 223 -5.12 -9.27 7.58
N LEU A 224 -5.25 -10.36 6.81
CA LEU A 224 -5.25 -11.72 7.36
C LEU A 224 -3.91 -12.05 8.03
N PHE A 225 -2.79 -11.66 7.43
CA PHE A 225 -1.46 -11.87 7.99
C PHE A 225 -1.34 -11.19 9.36
N TRP A 226 -1.84 -9.96 9.48
CA TRP A 226 -1.88 -9.21 10.74
C TRP A 226 -2.63 -9.91 11.88
N PHE A 227 -3.76 -10.56 11.59
CA PHE A 227 -4.59 -11.21 12.60
C PHE A 227 -4.23 -12.67 12.88
N ILE A 228 -3.69 -13.38 11.89
CA ILE A 228 -3.36 -14.81 12.01
C ILE A 228 -1.97 -15.00 12.62
N ILE A 229 -0.98 -14.15 12.29
CA ILE A 229 0.39 -14.39 12.73
C ILE A 229 0.60 -13.98 14.19
N THR A 230 1.06 -14.95 14.98
CA THR A 230 1.45 -14.77 16.38
C THR A 230 2.94 -14.46 16.46
N PRO A 231 3.35 -13.26 16.91
CA PRO A 231 4.75 -12.96 17.14
C PRO A 231 5.26 -13.83 18.29
N THR A 232 6.48 -14.35 18.15
CA THR A 232 7.13 -15.20 19.16
C THR A 232 7.76 -14.38 20.30
N GLY A 233 7.99 -13.08 20.09
CA GLY A 233 8.49 -12.13 21.09
C GLY A 233 8.32 -10.66 20.68
N PRO A 234 8.75 -9.72 21.53
CA PRO A 234 8.64 -8.26 21.30
C PRO A 234 9.64 -7.74 20.26
N GLU A 235 10.56 -8.57 19.79
CA GLU A 235 11.60 -8.24 18.79
C GLU A 235 11.18 -8.66 17.37
N ASP A 236 10.06 -9.37 17.22
CA ASP A 236 9.66 -9.99 15.95
C ASP A 236 8.74 -9.06 15.12
N PRO A 237 9.23 -8.38 14.07
CA PRO A 237 8.42 -7.46 13.29
C PRO A 237 7.61 -8.20 12.21
N ILE A 238 7.34 -9.50 12.41
CA ILE A 238 6.77 -10.38 11.39
C ILE A 238 5.40 -9.91 10.92
N ARG A 239 4.64 -9.21 11.76
CA ARG A 239 3.34 -8.62 11.41
C ARG A 239 3.43 -7.55 10.31
N THR A 240 4.56 -6.84 10.22
CA THR A 240 4.77 -5.77 9.26
C THR A 240 5.53 -6.24 8.01
N ILE A 241 5.86 -7.52 7.88
CA ILE A 241 6.62 -8.01 6.72
C ILE A 241 5.89 -7.75 5.40
N VAL A 242 4.57 -7.97 5.34
CA VAL A 242 3.78 -7.87 4.11
C VAL A 242 3.31 -6.44 3.82
N THR A 243 3.44 -5.52 4.78
CA THR A 243 2.82 -4.18 4.69
C THR A 243 3.44 -3.33 3.59
N SER A 244 4.77 -3.33 3.48
CA SER A 244 5.51 -2.54 2.48
C SER A 244 5.14 -2.97 1.06
N MET A 245 5.12 -4.29 0.78
CA MET A 245 4.70 -4.81 -0.53
C MET A 245 3.24 -4.48 -0.83
N THR A 246 2.37 -4.57 0.17
CA THR A 246 0.94 -4.26 0.01
C THR A 246 0.74 -2.80 -0.37
N ALA A 247 1.46 -1.88 0.28
CA ALA A 247 1.43 -0.45 -0.04
C ALA A 247 1.92 -0.21 -1.49
N VAL A 248 3.08 -0.75 -1.88
CA VAL A 248 3.63 -0.59 -3.24
C VAL A 248 2.66 -1.14 -4.30
N LEU A 249 2.15 -2.37 -4.11
CA LEU A 249 1.23 -2.98 -5.06
C LEU A 249 -0.09 -2.22 -5.13
N THR A 250 -0.64 -1.79 -4.00
CA THR A 250 -1.87 -0.97 -3.95
C THR A 250 -1.69 0.32 -4.74
N THR A 251 -0.58 1.02 -4.53
CA THR A 251 -0.29 2.28 -5.24
C THR A 251 -0.04 2.07 -6.72
N SER A 252 0.71 1.03 -7.10
CA SER A 252 0.93 0.67 -8.49
C SER A 252 -0.36 0.34 -9.24
N MET A 253 -1.19 -0.53 -8.66
CA MET A 253 -2.47 -0.89 -9.26
C MET A 253 -3.41 0.32 -9.31
N THR A 254 -3.40 1.19 -8.31
CA THR A 254 -4.16 2.45 -8.34
C THR A 254 -3.70 3.39 -9.46
N MET A 255 -2.39 3.56 -9.64
CA MET A 255 -1.84 4.33 -10.76
C MET A 255 -2.29 3.74 -12.11
N ARG A 256 -2.30 2.42 -12.24
CA ARG A 256 -2.83 1.72 -13.44
C ARG A 256 -4.33 1.95 -13.62
N ILE A 257 -5.13 1.97 -12.54
CA ILE A 257 -6.57 2.29 -12.58
C ILE A 257 -6.79 3.70 -13.17
N ILE A 258 -5.97 4.68 -12.79
CA ILE A 258 -6.04 6.05 -13.33
C ILE A 258 -5.71 6.06 -14.83
N LEU A 259 -4.71 5.29 -15.27
CA LEU A 259 -4.32 5.22 -16.67
C LEU A 259 -5.28 4.40 -17.55
N CYS A 260 -6.01 3.46 -16.97
CA CYS A 260 -7.01 2.64 -17.66
C CYS A 260 -8.31 3.40 -17.95
N VAL A 261 -8.44 4.65 -17.47
CA VAL A 261 -9.58 5.51 -17.77
C VAL A 261 -9.70 5.75 -19.27
N ARG A 262 -10.84 5.40 -19.87
CA ARG A 262 -11.22 5.78 -21.24
C ARG A 262 -12.14 7.00 -21.19
N GLY A 263 -11.78 8.06 -21.93
CA GLY A 263 -12.49 9.35 -21.93
C GLY A 263 -11.75 10.46 -21.18
N THR A 264 -12.37 11.63 -21.01
CA THR A 264 -11.73 12.77 -20.35
C THR A 264 -11.62 12.56 -18.85
N LEU A 265 -10.40 12.71 -18.31
CA LEU A 265 -10.14 12.65 -16.87
C LEU A 265 -10.91 13.72 -16.07
N LYS A 266 -11.37 14.79 -16.74
CA LYS A 266 -12.17 15.88 -16.18
C LYS A 266 -13.50 15.43 -15.56
N ARG A 267 -14.08 14.31 -16.01
CA ARG A 267 -15.30 13.73 -15.43
C ARG A 267 -15.07 12.47 -14.59
N GLY A 268 -13.82 12.08 -14.35
CA GLY A 268 -13.48 10.83 -13.65
C GLY A 268 -13.53 9.57 -14.54
N GLY A 269 -13.89 9.75 -15.82
CA GLY A 269 -13.99 8.70 -16.84
C GLY A 269 -15.16 7.74 -16.66
N GLY A 270 -15.88 7.45 -17.74
CA GLY A 270 -16.95 6.44 -17.77
C GLY A 270 -16.44 5.08 -18.22
N PHE A 271 -17.17 4.02 -17.88
CA PHE A 271 -17.14 2.79 -18.68
C PHE A 271 -18.10 2.97 -19.86
N ALA A 272 -17.63 2.63 -21.05
CA ALA A 272 -18.47 2.57 -22.24
C ALA A 272 -19.31 1.29 -22.24
#